data_AF-A0A660WIR5-F1
#
_entry.id   AF-A0A660WIR5-F1
#
_cell.length_a   1.000
_cell.length_b   1.000
_cell.length_c   1.000
_cell.angle_alpha   90.00
_cell.angle_beta   90.00
_cell.angle_gamma   90.00
#
_symmetry.space_group_name_H-M   'P 1'
#
loop_
_entity.id
_entity.type
_entity.pdbx_description
1 polymer ?
#
loop_
_entity_poly.entity_id
_entity_poly.type
_entity_poly.pdbx_seq_one_letter_code
_entity_poly.pdbx_strand_id
1 'polypeptide(L)'
;MNKEPKTWVQYDRTLPYIEDRDPGQKPVSHLVKDGENSYKVVEGRRPSKTLFVNKLRKKVDAWRDDDYPGVTDTTRELLYYWFERDHIIDGNLFKFWFCQREA
;
A
#
# COMPACT_ATOMS: atom_id res chain seq x y z
N MET A 1 -22.31 -21.48 39.43
CA MET A 1 -20.98 -20.95 39.04
C MET A 1 -21.02 -20.65 37.56
N ASN A 2 -21.18 -19.37 37.19
CA ASN A 2 -21.11 -18.96 35.80
C ASN A 2 -19.65 -19.04 35.36
N LYS A 3 -19.34 -19.95 34.42
CA LYS A 3 -18.03 -20.01 33.77
C LYS A 3 -17.86 -18.75 32.94
N GLU A 4 -16.79 -18.00 33.18
CA GLU A 4 -16.45 -16.88 32.30
C GLU A 4 -16.25 -17.37 30.87
N PRO A 5 -16.68 -16.60 29.86
CA PRO A 5 -16.52 -16.98 28.46
C PRO A 5 -15.03 -17.12 28.14
N LYS A 6 -14.64 -18.30 27.66
CA LYS A 6 -13.28 -18.59 27.21
C LYS A 6 -13.04 -17.88 25.88
N THR A 7 -12.24 -16.82 25.89
CA THR A 7 -11.77 -16.15 24.68
C THR A 7 -10.74 -17.02 23.97
N TRP A 8 -11.10 -17.53 22.78
CA TRP A 8 -10.21 -18.36 21.95
C TRP A 8 -9.25 -17.55 21.08
N VAL A 9 -9.50 -16.25 20.93
CA VAL A 9 -8.66 -15.32 20.17
C VAL A 9 -8.41 -14.10 21.05
N GLN A 10 -7.22 -14.01 21.64
CA GLN A 10 -6.78 -12.78 22.31
C GLN A 10 -6.69 -11.69 21.25
N TYR A 11 -7.64 -10.74 21.24
CA TYR A 11 -7.58 -9.54 20.43
C TYR A 11 -6.77 -8.49 21.19
N ASP A 12 -5.44 -8.63 21.18
CA ASP A 12 -4.60 -7.46 21.43
C ASP A 12 -4.89 -6.49 20.27
N ARG A 13 -5.44 -5.32 20.56
CA ARG A 13 -5.87 -4.38 19.50
C ARG A 13 -4.68 -3.76 18.74
N THR A 14 -3.48 -4.32 18.91
CA THR A 14 -2.21 -3.88 18.34
C THR A 14 -1.84 -4.82 17.20
N LEU A 15 -2.33 -4.52 16.00
CA LEU A 15 -1.74 -5.11 14.80
C LEU A 15 -0.26 -4.66 14.73
N PRO A 16 0.68 -5.58 14.46
CA PRO A 16 2.06 -5.19 14.28
C PRO A 16 2.18 -4.25 13.07
N TYR A 17 2.90 -3.15 13.26
CA TYR A 17 3.26 -2.23 12.18
C TYR A 17 4.65 -2.57 11.67
N ILE A 18 4.89 -2.31 10.39
CA ILE A 18 6.25 -2.28 9.85
C ILE A 18 6.78 -0.88 10.16
N GLU A 19 7.80 -0.80 10.99
CA GLU A 19 8.46 0.47 11.34
C GLU A 19 8.99 1.16 10.07
N ASP A 20 8.99 2.49 10.08
CA ASP A 20 9.51 3.36 9.00
C ASP A 20 8.87 3.22 7.62
N ARG A 21 7.69 2.61 7.52
CA ARG A 21 6.96 2.50 6.25
C ARG A 21 6.38 3.85 5.82
N ASP A 22 6.85 4.38 4.70
CA ASP A 22 6.23 5.53 4.01
C ASP A 22 5.00 5.08 3.17
N PRO A 23 3.77 5.54 3.48
CA PRO A 23 2.58 5.23 2.69
C PRO A 23 2.60 5.78 1.25
N GLY A 24 3.41 6.80 0.97
CA GLY A 24 3.55 7.41 -0.36
C GLY A 24 4.41 6.59 -1.33
N GLN A 25 5.17 5.62 -0.82
CA GLN A 25 6.11 4.81 -1.61
C GLN A 25 5.56 3.42 -1.96
N LYS A 26 6.16 2.81 -2.99
CA LYS A 26 5.91 1.40 -3.34
C LYS A 26 6.16 0.52 -2.10
N PRO A 27 5.23 -0.36 -1.71
CA PRO A 27 5.43 -1.23 -0.55
C PRO A 27 6.56 -2.22 -0.81
N VAL A 28 7.65 -2.10 -0.07
CA VAL A 28 8.85 -2.95 -0.17
C VAL A 28 8.86 -4.13 0.79
N SER A 29 7.85 -4.26 1.65
CA SER A 29 7.75 -5.36 2.60
C SER A 29 6.29 -5.62 3.03
N HIS A 30 6.04 -6.80 3.60
CA HIS A 30 4.74 -7.17 4.15
C HIS A 30 4.87 -8.16 5.31
N LEU A 31 3.86 -8.21 6.17
CA LEU A 31 3.82 -9.12 7.30
C LEU A 31 3.23 -10.48 6.91
N VAL A 32 3.88 -11.55 7.37
CA VAL A 32 3.43 -12.94 7.25
C VAL A 32 3.33 -13.53 8.66
N LYS A 33 2.25 -14.26 8.93
CA LYS A 33 2.05 -14.93 10.21
C LYS A 33 3.09 -16.03 10.41
N ASP A 34 3.73 -16.05 11.58
CA ASP A 34 4.82 -16.96 11.94
C ASP A 34 4.61 -17.58 13.33
N GLY A 35 3.38 -18.08 13.58
CA GLY A 35 3.01 -18.74 14.84
C GLY A 35 1.77 -18.14 15.50
N GLU A 36 1.57 -18.48 16.77
CA GLU A 36 0.54 -17.87 17.63
C GLU A 36 0.99 -16.47 18.03
N ASN A 37 0.25 -15.44 17.61
CA ASN A 37 0.55 -14.02 17.83
C ASN A 37 1.96 -13.56 17.39
N SER A 38 2.60 -14.27 16.46
CA SER A 38 3.90 -13.92 15.90
C SER A 38 3.79 -13.59 14.41
N TYR A 39 4.55 -12.58 13.98
CA TYR A 39 4.59 -12.09 12.60
C TYR A 39 6.04 -11.84 12.19
N LYS A 40 6.37 -12.18 10.94
CA LYS A 40 7.65 -11.85 10.32
C LYS A 40 7.46 -10.84 9.21
N VAL A 41 8.40 -9.91 9.09
CA VAL A 41 8.50 -9.00 7.94
C VAL A 41 9.17 -9.77 6.80
N VAL A 42 8.49 -9.84 5.66
CA VAL A 42 8.99 -10.46 4.44
C VAL A 42 9.25 -9.35 3.43
N GLU A 43 10.37 -9.45 2.73
CA GLU A 43 10.74 -8.54 1.65
C GLU A 43 9.77 -8.63 0.46
N GLY A 44 9.54 -7.49 -0.17
CA GLY A 44 8.67 -7.31 -1.31
C GLY A 44 7.21 -7.06 -0.95
N ARG A 45 6.47 -6.59 -1.95
CA ARG A 45 5.02 -6.40 -1.85
C ARG A 45 4.30 -7.75 -1.74
N ARG A 46 3.30 -7.83 -0.87
CA ARG A 46 2.43 -9.01 -0.76
C ARG A 46 1.80 -9.37 -2.13
N PRO A 47 2.02 -10.59 -2.64
CA PRO A 47 1.40 -11.03 -3.89
C PRO A 47 -0.11 -11.16 -3.70
N SER A 48 -0.87 -10.71 -4.70
CA SER A 48 -2.31 -10.97 -4.74
C SER A 48 -2.59 -12.42 -5.09
N LYS A 49 -3.61 -13.02 -4.48
CA LYS A 49 -4.13 -14.35 -4.84
C LYS A 49 -4.99 -14.31 -6.11
N THR A 50 -5.40 -13.11 -6.55
CA THR A 50 -6.23 -12.93 -7.75
C THR A 50 -5.39 -13.05 -9.02
N LEU A 51 -5.91 -13.77 -10.00
CA LEU A 51 -5.20 -14.21 -11.21
C LEU A 51 -4.46 -13.09 -11.96
N PHE A 52 -5.08 -11.92 -12.14
CA PHE A 52 -4.54 -10.85 -12.98
C PHE A 52 -3.86 -9.72 -12.21
N VAL A 53 -4.06 -9.59 -10.91
CA VAL A 53 -3.63 -8.39 -10.16
C VAL A 53 -2.12 -8.22 -10.20
N ASN A 54 -1.34 -9.29 -10.05
CA ASN A 54 0.12 -9.20 -10.09
C ASN A 54 0.64 -8.84 -11.49
N LYS A 55 -0.05 -9.28 -12.55
CA LYS A 55 0.29 -8.92 -13.94
C LYS A 55 -0.09 -7.47 -14.25
N LEU A 56 -1.28 -7.04 -13.79
CA LEU A 56 -1.76 -5.68 -13.98
C LEU A 56 -0.84 -4.67 -13.31
N ARG A 57 -0.45 -4.91 -12.05
CA ARG A 57 0.51 -4.06 -11.32
C ARG A 57 1.81 -3.84 -12.12
N LYS A 58 2.39 -4.91 -12.67
CA LYS A 58 3.59 -4.81 -13.51
C LYS A 58 3.37 -3.96 -14.77
N LYS A 59 2.22 -4.09 -15.41
CA LYS A 59 1.87 -3.29 -16.60
C LYS A 59 1.62 -1.81 -16.26
N VAL A 60 0.93 -1.54 -15.16
CA VAL A 60 0.67 -0.18 -14.67
C VAL A 60 1.98 0.49 -14.23
N ASP A 61 2.86 -0.26 -13.56
CA ASP A 61 4.20 0.22 -13.22
C ASP A 61 4.98 0.61 -14.47
N ALA A 62 5.08 -0.28 -15.48
CA ALA A 62 5.75 0.03 -16.73
C ALA A 62 5.13 1.23 -17.45
N TRP A 63 3.79 1.29 -17.54
CA TRP A 63 3.07 2.42 -18.17
C TRP A 63 3.36 3.76 -17.49
N ARG A 64 3.54 3.78 -16.16
CA ARG A 64 3.91 4.98 -15.42
C ARG A 64 5.39 5.31 -15.55
N ASP A 65 6.26 4.31 -15.52
CA ASP A 65 7.70 4.48 -15.66
C ASP A 65 8.07 4.96 -17.09
N ASP A 66 7.24 4.65 -18.09
CA ASP A 66 7.34 5.09 -19.50
C ASP A 66 6.66 6.45 -19.77
N ASP A 67 6.38 7.26 -18.74
CA ASP A 67 5.72 8.58 -18.83
C ASP A 67 4.32 8.55 -19.51
N TYR A 68 3.51 7.58 -19.11
CA TYR A 68 2.08 7.49 -19.45
C TYR A 68 1.81 7.45 -20.97
N PRO A 69 2.34 6.47 -21.73
CA PRO A 69 2.12 6.42 -23.17
C PRO A 69 0.63 6.28 -23.52
N GLY A 70 0.21 6.97 -24.59
CA GLY A 70 -1.15 6.92 -25.11
C GLY A 70 -2.18 7.83 -24.42
N VAL A 71 -1.80 8.59 -23.39
CA VAL A 71 -2.67 9.62 -22.82
C VAL A 71 -2.57 10.94 -23.59
N THR A 72 -3.56 11.81 -23.41
CA THR A 72 -3.51 13.20 -23.91
C THR A 72 -2.57 14.04 -23.07
N ASP A 73 -2.06 15.14 -23.63
CA ASP A 73 -1.18 16.05 -22.89
C ASP A 73 -1.85 16.62 -21.63
N THR A 74 -3.15 16.93 -21.70
CA THR A 74 -3.92 17.37 -20.54
C THR A 74 -3.97 16.30 -19.44
N THR A 75 -4.18 15.04 -19.80
CA THR A 75 -4.17 13.94 -18.82
C THR A 75 -2.78 13.75 -18.20
N ARG A 76 -1.72 13.84 -19.01
CA ARG A 76 -0.34 13.78 -18.52
C ARG A 76 -0.08 14.88 -17.48
N GLU A 77 -0.43 16.12 -17.79
CA GLU A 77 -0.28 17.25 -16.87
C GLU A 77 -1.07 17.07 -15.56
N LEU A 78 -2.28 16.52 -15.62
CA LEU A 78 -3.08 16.22 -14.42
C LEU A 78 -2.41 15.14 -13.55
N LEU A 79 -1.87 14.08 -14.16
CA LEU A 79 -1.16 13.03 -13.44
C LEU A 79 0.11 13.58 -12.77
N TYR A 80 0.87 14.41 -13.47
CA TYR A 80 2.02 15.12 -12.91
C TYR A 80 1.61 16.06 -11.77
N TYR A 81 0.55 16.83 -11.97
CA TYR A 81 0.02 17.72 -10.94
C TYR A 81 -0.34 16.96 -9.67
N TRP A 82 -1.04 15.83 -9.76
CA TRP A 82 -1.43 15.08 -8.57
C TRP A 82 -0.26 14.34 -7.91
N PHE A 83 0.62 13.69 -8.67
CA PHE A 83 1.53 12.69 -8.11
C PHE A 83 2.99 13.12 -8.02
N GLU A 84 3.42 14.11 -8.79
CA GLU A 84 4.82 14.53 -8.86
C GLU A 84 5.05 15.95 -8.34
N ARG A 85 3.99 16.75 -8.18
CA ARG A 85 4.08 18.05 -7.49
C ARG A 85 3.79 17.92 -6.01
N ASP A 86 4.52 18.68 -5.21
CA ASP A 86 4.24 18.85 -3.79
C ASP A 86 2.97 19.68 -3.59
N HIS A 87 2.08 19.21 -2.71
CA HIS A 87 0.85 19.90 -2.33
C HIS A 87 0.97 20.39 -0.89
N ILE A 88 0.58 21.64 -0.63
CA ILE A 88 0.50 22.18 0.73
C ILE A 88 -0.97 22.43 1.05
N ILE A 89 -1.49 21.73 2.05
CA ILE A 89 -2.87 21.86 2.54
C ILE A 89 -2.78 22.21 4.02
N ASP A 90 -3.41 23.33 4.41
CA ASP A 90 -3.39 23.85 5.79
C ASP A 90 -1.98 23.96 6.39
N GLY A 91 -0.99 24.35 5.56
CA GLY A 91 0.41 24.50 5.96
C GLY A 91 1.20 23.19 6.07
N ASN A 92 0.60 22.05 5.77
CA ASN A 92 1.25 20.74 5.82
C ASN A 92 1.47 20.16 4.43
N LEU A 93 2.57 19.42 4.25
CA LEU A 93 2.86 18.69 3.02
C LEU A 93 1.86 17.53 2.88
N PHE A 94 1.04 17.60 1.83
CA PHE A 94 0.11 16.56 1.45
C PHE A 94 0.71 15.67 0.37
N LYS A 95 0.69 14.37 0.60
CA LYS A 95 1.11 13.34 -0.36
C LYS A 95 0.04 12.28 -0.48
N PHE A 96 -0.30 11.94 -1.72
CA PHE A 96 -1.16 10.80 -2.00
C PHE A 96 -0.48 9.50 -1.58
N TRP A 97 -1.28 8.54 -1.11
CA TRP A 97 -0.78 7.20 -0.86
C TRP A 97 -0.48 6.50 -2.18
N PHE A 98 0.54 5.63 -2.17
CA PHE A 98 0.94 4.91 -3.38
C PHE A 98 -0.22 4.13 -4.01
N CYS A 99 -1.11 3.55 -3.21
CA CYS A 99 -2.26 2.79 -3.71
C CYS A 99 -3.25 3.63 -4.54
N GLN A 100 -3.31 4.95 -4.34
CA GLN A 100 -4.15 5.85 -5.14
C GLN A 100 -3.56 6.08 -6.54
N ARG A 101 -2.26 5.83 -6.72
CA ARG A 101 -1.56 5.88 -8.02
C ARG A 101 -1.74 4.59 -8.84
N GLU A 102 -2.33 3.56 -8.24
CA GLU A 102 -2.50 2.23 -8.84
C GLU A 102 -3.95 1.90 -9.23
N ALA A 103 -4.89 2.80 -8.94
CA ALA A 103 -6.30 2.66 -9.31
C ALA A 103 -6.51 3.14 -10.74
#